data_AF-A0A8J6NV45-F1
#
_entry.id   AF-A0A8J6NV45-F1
#
_cell.length_a   1.000
_cell.length_b   1.000
_cell.length_c   1.000
_cell.angle_alpha   90.00
_cell.angle_beta   90.00
_cell.angle_gamma   90.00
#
_symmetry.space_group_name_H-M   'P 1'
#
loop_
_entity.id
_entity.type
_entity.pdbx_description
1 polymer ?
#
loop_
_entity_poly.entity_id
_entity_poly.type
_entity_poly.pdbx_seq_one_letter_code
_entity_poly.pdbx_strand_id
1 'polypeptide(L)'
;MIYIGNFLSVTDQQEVLEADRRHGEFSLIIEADSHETAVVKFKDRIIQFRQTKDLFQGDCRIFFIQLVEFDAFPKTDAVMLNYKSIVGDPFLPFIGCLIPTEVSDSCRIFDWSDNRPEIDGVKERLFLEFRDDKTYSLTM
;
A
#
# COMPACT_ATOMS: atom_id res chain seq x y z
N MET A 1 -1.57 -15.61 15.59
CA MET A 1 -2.24 -14.29 15.57
C MET A 1 -2.70 -13.97 14.17
N ILE A 2 -3.66 -13.06 14.03
CA ILE A 2 -4.13 -12.53 12.76
C ILE A 2 -3.43 -11.19 12.54
N TYR A 3 -2.90 -10.99 11.35
CA TYR A 3 -2.19 -9.78 10.95
C TYR A 3 -2.88 -9.14 9.76
N ILE A 4 -3.04 -7.82 9.80
CA ILE A 4 -3.54 -7.01 8.70
C ILE A 4 -2.45 -6.02 8.30
N GLY A 5 -1.94 -6.15 7.08
CA GLY A 5 -1.01 -5.20 6.50
C GLY A 5 -1.73 -4.19 5.62
N ASN A 6 -1.49 -2.90 5.82
CA ASN A 6 -2.01 -1.80 5.01
C ASN A 6 -0.89 -1.24 4.12
N PHE A 7 -1.17 -1.09 2.83
CA PHE A 7 -0.19 -0.75 1.81
C PHE A 7 -0.69 0.38 0.91
N LEU A 8 0.25 1.18 0.41
CA LEU A 8 0.03 2.08 -0.72
C LEU A 8 0.80 1.55 -1.93
N SER A 9 0.23 1.75 -3.11
CA SER A 9 0.89 1.42 -4.38
C SER A 9 0.88 2.62 -5.32
N VAL A 10 1.97 2.79 -6.04
CA VAL A 10 2.02 3.57 -7.28
C VAL A 10 2.31 2.64 -8.42
N THR A 11 1.52 2.70 -9.48
CA THR A 11 1.74 1.91 -10.71
C THR A 11 1.84 2.86 -11.89
N ASP A 12 2.38 2.32 -12.99
CA ASP A 12 2.50 3.02 -14.27
C ASP A 12 3.31 4.32 -14.17
N GLN A 13 4.29 4.36 -13.25
CA GLN A 13 5.07 5.57 -12.97
C GLN A 13 6.02 5.96 -14.11
N GLN A 14 6.26 5.04 -15.04
CA GLN A 14 6.96 5.33 -16.29
C GLN A 14 6.15 6.21 -17.26
N GLU A 15 4.83 6.34 -17.07
CA GLU A 15 3.98 7.11 -17.98
C GLU A 15 4.20 8.62 -17.82
N VAL A 16 4.17 9.33 -18.95
CA VAL A 16 4.51 10.77 -19.00
C VAL A 16 3.36 11.61 -18.45
N LEU A 17 2.12 11.27 -18.81
CA LEU A 17 0.93 12.00 -18.39
C LEU A 17 0.49 11.52 -17.02
N GLU A 18 0.22 12.47 -16.11
CA GLU A 18 -0.25 12.17 -14.76
C GLU A 18 -1.58 11.39 -14.77
N ALA A 19 -2.46 11.65 -15.73
CA ALA A 19 -3.75 10.97 -15.88
C ALA A 19 -3.61 9.45 -16.15
N ASP A 20 -2.46 9.02 -16.66
CA ASP A 20 -2.15 7.63 -16.98
C ASP A 20 -1.43 6.92 -15.82
N ARG A 21 -0.96 7.66 -14.81
CA ARG A 21 -0.41 7.11 -13.57
C ARG A 21 -1.55 6.69 -12.65
N ARG A 22 -1.28 5.71 -11.77
CA ARG A 22 -2.24 5.26 -10.77
C ARG A 22 -1.62 5.25 -9.38
N HIS A 23 -2.43 5.69 -8.42
CA HIS A 23 -2.17 5.60 -6.99
C HIS A 23 -3.26 4.74 -6.38
N GLY A 24 -2.89 3.84 -5.49
CA GLY A 24 -3.81 2.87 -4.89
C GLY A 24 -3.49 2.62 -3.43
N GLU A 25 -4.49 2.13 -2.71
CA GLU A 25 -4.38 1.63 -1.35
C GLU A 25 -4.98 0.24 -1.29
N PHE A 26 -4.38 -0.66 -0.52
CA PHE A 26 -4.91 -2.01 -0.34
C PHE A 26 -4.46 -2.60 0.98
N SER A 27 -5.16 -3.65 1.41
CA SER A 27 -4.84 -4.39 2.62
C SER A 27 -4.74 -5.87 2.34
N LEU A 28 -3.87 -6.56 3.08
CA LEU A 28 -3.79 -8.01 3.12
C LEU A 28 -4.01 -8.49 4.55
N ILE A 29 -4.64 -9.66 4.69
CA ILE A 29 -4.89 -10.30 5.98
C ILE A 29 -4.34 -11.72 5.97
N ILE A 30 -3.72 -12.14 7.07
CA ILE A 30 -3.19 -13.48 7.20
C ILE A 30 -3.08 -13.92 8.67
N GLU A 31 -3.18 -15.22 8.91
CA GLU A 31 -2.72 -15.82 10.15
C GLU A 31 -1.25 -16.20 10.06
N ALA A 32 -0.48 -15.82 11.09
CA ALA A 32 0.93 -16.16 11.22
C ALA A 32 1.35 -16.32 12.68
N ASP A 33 2.50 -16.97 12.86
CA ASP A 33 3.10 -17.22 14.17
C ASP A 33 3.88 -16.00 14.69
N SER A 34 4.32 -15.10 13.80
CA SER A 34 5.04 -13.88 14.15
C SER A 34 4.82 -12.76 13.14
N HIS A 35 5.16 -11.54 13.55
CA HIS A 35 5.16 -10.34 12.72
C HIS A 35 6.04 -10.52 11.47
N GLU A 36 7.27 -11.01 11.62
CA GLU A 36 8.22 -11.21 10.53
C GLU A 36 7.68 -12.21 9.51
N THR A 37 7.06 -13.28 10.00
CA THR A 37 6.45 -14.30 9.16
C THR A 37 5.27 -13.73 8.37
N ALA A 38 4.42 -12.91 8.99
CA ALA A 38 3.32 -12.23 8.29
C ALA A 38 3.85 -11.31 7.19
N VAL A 39 4.89 -10.52 7.48
CA VAL A 39 5.51 -9.60 6.50
C VAL A 39 6.09 -10.35 5.31
N VAL A 40 6.79 -11.47 5.52
CA VAL A 40 7.31 -12.31 4.42
C VAL A 40 6.15 -12.83 3.57
N LYS A 41 5.11 -13.38 4.19
CA LYS A 41 3.94 -13.90 3.46
C LYS A 41 3.19 -12.81 2.69
N PHE A 42 3.12 -11.58 3.20
CA PHE A 42 2.56 -10.46 2.46
C PHE A 42 3.38 -10.16 1.20
N LYS A 43 4.71 -10.12 1.29
CA LYS A 43 5.58 -9.93 0.11
C LYS A 43 5.35 -11.02 -0.93
N ASP A 44 5.37 -12.28 -0.51
CA ASP A 44 5.15 -13.42 -1.41
C ASP A 44 3.79 -13.32 -2.11
N ARG A 45 2.75 -12.93 -1.38
CA ARG A 45 1.40 -12.78 -1.93
C ARG A 45 1.29 -11.65 -2.95
N ILE A 46 1.96 -10.52 -2.70
CA ILE A 46 2.01 -9.39 -3.63
C ILE A 46 2.73 -9.79 -4.92
N ILE A 47 3.87 -10.50 -4.81
CA ILE A 47 4.61 -11.02 -5.97
C ILE A 47 3.74 -11.99 -6.77
N GLN A 48 3.02 -12.89 -6.08
CA GLN A 48 2.06 -13.78 -6.74
C GLN A 48 0.97 -13.02 -7.49
N PHE A 49 0.42 -11.93 -6.90
CA PHE A 49 -0.58 -11.12 -7.60
C PHE A 49 -0.02 -10.46 -8.85
N ARG A 50 1.23 -9.98 -8.83
CA ARG A 50 1.91 -9.46 -10.02
C ARG A 50 2.03 -10.52 -11.13
N GLN A 51 2.34 -11.77 -10.75
CA GLN A 51 2.58 -12.86 -11.70
C GLN A 51 1.29 -13.50 -12.26
N THR A 52 0.20 -13.48 -11.50
CA THR A 52 -1.01 -14.27 -11.80
C THR A 52 -2.25 -13.43 -12.08
N LYS A 53 -2.21 -12.13 -11.85
CA LYS A 53 -3.34 -11.22 -12.02
C LYS A 53 -2.90 -9.94 -12.74
N ASP A 54 -3.86 -9.23 -13.33
CA ASP A 54 -3.66 -7.87 -13.86
C ASP A 54 -3.58 -6.80 -12.76
N LEU A 55 -2.83 -7.08 -11.69
CA LEU A 55 -2.55 -6.12 -10.62
C LEU A 55 -1.09 -5.70 -10.66
N PHE A 56 -0.81 -4.46 -10.23
CA PHE A 56 0.53 -3.92 -10.10
C PHE A 56 1.31 -3.84 -11.43
N GLN A 57 0.63 -3.46 -12.51
CA GLN A 57 1.22 -3.33 -13.86
C GLN A 57 2.23 -2.17 -13.98
N GLY A 58 3.10 -2.25 -14.99
CA GLY A 58 4.15 -1.27 -15.25
C GLY A 58 5.18 -1.17 -14.13
N ASP A 59 5.86 -0.02 -14.07
CA ASP A 59 6.72 0.33 -12.95
C ASP A 59 5.86 0.57 -11.72
N CYS A 60 6.04 -0.29 -10.72
CA CYS A 60 5.21 -0.30 -9.53
C CYS A 60 6.07 -0.21 -8.28
N ARG A 61 5.70 0.67 -7.35
CA ARG A 61 6.27 0.71 -6.00
C ARG A 61 5.18 0.53 -4.97
N ILE A 62 5.46 -0.30 -3.99
CA ILE A 62 4.57 -0.58 -2.88
C ILE A 62 5.24 -0.13 -1.59
N PHE A 63 4.46 0.50 -0.73
CA PHE A 63 4.87 1.06 0.55
C PHE A 63 4.04 0.38 1.63
N PHE A 64 4.70 -0.02 2.72
CA PHE A 64 4.05 -0.71 3.83
C PHE A 64 3.79 0.29 4.95
N ILE A 65 2.53 0.65 5.13
CA ILE A 65 2.12 1.77 5.97
C ILE A 65 1.93 1.34 7.42
N GLN A 66 1.31 0.17 7.61
CA GLN A 66 0.94 -0.27 8.94
C GLN A 66 0.73 -1.77 9.01
N LEU A 67 1.10 -2.35 10.15
CA LEU A 67 0.77 -3.71 10.54
C LEU A 67 -0.13 -3.67 11.77
N VAL A 68 -1.33 -4.23 11.67
CA VAL A 68 -2.26 -4.41 12.79
C VAL A 68 -2.28 -5.87 13.19
N GLU A 69 -2.21 -6.13 14.49
CA GLU A 69 -2.25 -7.47 15.07
C GLU A 69 -3.56 -7.68 15.85
N PHE A 70 -4.11 -8.88 15.72
CA PHE A 70 -5.25 -9.35 16.48
C PHE A 70 -4.99 -10.76 17.02
N ASP A 71 -5.33 -11.00 18.28
CA ASP A 71 -5.34 -12.36 18.83
C ASP A 71 -6.44 -13.22 18.21
N ALA A 72 -7.60 -12.62 17.93
CA ALA A 72 -8.75 -13.24 17.31
C ALA A 72 -9.62 -12.19 16.60
N PHE A 73 -10.45 -12.62 15.65
CA PHE A 73 -11.46 -11.74 15.07
C PHE A 73 -12.47 -11.26 16.13
N PRO A 74 -12.87 -9.97 16.10
CA PRO A 74 -13.86 -9.44 17.03
C PRO A 74 -15.20 -10.16 16.85
N LYS A 75 -15.82 -10.55 17.97
CA LYS A 75 -17.05 -11.36 17.97
C LYS A 75 -18.31 -10.58 18.39
N THR A 76 -18.14 -9.48 19.11
CA THR A 76 -19.25 -8.70 19.67
C THR A 76 -19.48 -7.41 18.88
N ASP A 77 -18.41 -6.64 18.68
CA ASP A 77 -18.47 -5.31 18.09
C ASP A 77 -17.68 -5.23 16.79
N ALA A 78 -18.20 -4.50 15.81
CA ALA A 78 -17.46 -4.25 14.58
C ALA A 78 -16.27 -3.32 14.87
N VAL A 79 -15.12 -3.64 14.29
CA VAL A 79 -13.88 -2.86 14.46
C VAL A 79 -13.58 -2.11 13.16
N MET A 80 -13.43 -0.79 13.25
CA MET A 80 -13.08 0.07 12.12
C MET A 80 -11.58 -0.01 11.85
N LEU A 81 -11.16 -0.72 10.80
CA LEU A 81 -9.76 -0.91 10.43
C LEU A 81 -9.12 0.32 9.76
N ASN A 82 -9.90 1.03 8.96
CA ASN A 82 -9.47 2.19 8.19
C ASN A 82 -10.66 3.16 8.01
N TYR A 83 -10.38 4.45 8.10
CA TYR A 83 -11.29 5.54 7.77
C TYR A 83 -10.57 6.50 6.82
N LYS A 84 -11.18 6.81 5.69
CA LYS A 84 -10.62 7.73 4.69
C LYS A 84 -11.56 8.91 4.47
N SER A 85 -11.00 10.11 4.48
CA SER A 85 -11.72 11.35 4.23
C SER A 85 -10.93 12.22 3.25
N ILE A 86 -11.60 12.68 2.20
CA ILE A 86 -11.02 13.50 1.13
C ILE A 86 -11.76 14.84 1.11
N VAL A 87 -11.04 15.95 1.05
CA VAL A 87 -11.63 17.29 0.95
C VAL A 87 -11.71 17.69 -0.53
N GLY A 88 -12.91 18.01 -1.03
CA GLY A 88 -13.12 18.48 -2.41
C GLY A 88 -13.43 17.38 -3.44
N ASP A 89 -13.47 17.74 -4.72
CA ASP A 89 -13.56 16.78 -5.84
C ASP A 89 -12.17 16.15 -6.06
N PRO A 90 -12.08 14.82 -6.24
CA PRO A 90 -10.89 14.05 -5.91
C PRO A 90 -9.71 14.33 -6.84
N PHE A 91 -8.81 15.20 -6.37
CA PHE A 91 -7.37 15.14 -6.61
C PHE A 91 -6.69 15.33 -5.25
N LEU A 92 -5.65 14.55 -5.00
CA LEU A 92 -4.85 14.50 -3.77
C LEU A 92 -4.51 15.90 -3.21
N PRO A 93 -4.35 16.10 -1.88
CA PRO A 93 -4.13 15.12 -0.80
C PRO A 93 -5.38 14.65 -0.02
N PHE A 94 -5.24 13.62 0.84
CA PHE A 94 -6.33 13.11 1.69
C PHE A 94 -5.91 12.77 3.13
N ILE A 95 -6.89 12.65 4.03
CA ILE A 95 -6.68 12.26 5.44
C ILE A 95 -7.13 10.80 5.61
N GLY A 96 -6.27 9.97 6.19
CA GLY A 96 -6.55 8.59 6.53
C GLY A 96 -6.37 8.36 8.04
N CYS A 97 -7.31 7.67 8.67
CA CYS A 97 -7.21 7.23 10.05
C CYS A 97 -7.17 5.70 10.07
N LEU A 98 -6.11 5.15 10.65
CA LEU A 98 -5.94 3.71 10.83
C LEU A 98 -6.09 3.39 12.32
N ILE A 99 -6.43 2.14 12.65
CA ILE A 99 -6.47 1.74 14.08
C ILE A 99 -5.11 2.03 14.69
N PRO A 100 -5.03 2.77 15.81
CA PRO A 100 -3.77 3.03 16.46
C PRO A 100 -3.10 1.71 16.86
N THR A 101 -1.85 1.57 16.46
CA THR A 101 -0.96 0.49 16.89
C THR A 101 -0.01 1.04 17.96
N GLU A 102 0.81 0.21 18.59
CA GLU A 102 1.86 0.70 19.53
C GLU A 102 2.81 1.74 18.90
N VAL A 103 2.79 1.89 17.56
CA VAL A 103 3.74 2.69 16.78
C VAL A 103 3.08 3.87 16.04
N SER A 104 1.74 4.04 16.04
CA SER A 104 1.09 5.10 15.26
C SER A 104 -0.18 5.70 15.90
N ASP A 105 -0.29 7.04 15.84
CA ASP A 105 -1.50 7.79 16.21
C ASP A 105 -2.61 7.66 15.15
N SER A 106 -3.86 7.85 15.59
CA SER A 106 -5.06 7.40 14.88
C SER A 106 -5.36 8.11 13.56
N CYS A 107 -4.87 9.33 13.31
CA CYS A 107 -5.16 10.07 12.08
C CYS A 107 -3.89 10.70 11.51
N ARG A 108 -3.57 10.38 10.26
CA ARG A 108 -2.37 10.84 9.56
C ARG A 108 -2.74 11.52 8.25
N ILE A 109 -1.97 12.52 7.86
CA ILE A 109 -2.14 13.23 6.58
C ILE A 109 -1.34 12.47 5.53
N PHE A 110 -2.01 12.00 4.48
CA PHE A 110 -1.40 11.29 3.36
C PHE A 110 -1.29 12.23 2.17
N ASP A 111 -0.05 12.50 1.76
CA ASP A 111 0.29 13.31 0.61
C ASP A 111 1.20 12.53 -0.35
N TRP A 112 1.39 13.06 -1.55
CA TRP A 112 2.26 12.50 -2.58
C TRP A 112 3.20 13.57 -3.12
N SER A 113 4.49 13.38 -2.89
CA SER A 113 5.54 14.27 -3.38
C SER A 113 6.55 13.47 -4.20
N ASP A 114 6.73 13.85 -5.47
CA ASP A 114 7.61 13.17 -6.42
C ASP A 114 7.37 11.65 -6.54
N ASN A 115 6.10 11.24 -6.63
CA ASN A 115 5.69 9.82 -6.72
C ASN A 115 6.16 8.96 -5.53
N ARG A 116 6.32 9.59 -4.37
CA ARG A 116 6.53 8.91 -3.08
C ARG A 116 5.46 9.37 -2.10
N PRO A 117 4.84 8.45 -1.36
CA PRO A 117 3.90 8.84 -0.33
C PRO A 117 4.65 9.52 0.81
N GLU A 118 4.03 10.56 1.32
CA GLU A 118 4.47 11.35 2.46
C GLU A 118 3.36 11.28 3.51
N ILE A 119 3.72 10.87 4.73
CA ILE A 119 2.79 10.76 5.84
C ILE A 119 3.25 11.69 6.95
N ASP A 120 2.40 12.65 7.31
CA ASP A 120 2.70 13.70 8.29
C ASP A 120 4.01 14.46 8.01
N GLY A 121 4.33 14.67 6.73
CA GLY A 121 5.57 15.36 6.34
C GLY A 121 6.81 14.44 6.17
N VAL A 122 6.66 13.13 6.38
CA VAL A 122 7.76 12.16 6.31
C VAL A 122 7.59 11.24 5.10
N LYS A 123 8.62 11.17 4.25
CA LYS A 123 8.64 10.27 3.09
C LYS A 123 8.72 8.81 3.53
N GLU A 124 7.78 8.00 3.04
CA GLU A 124 7.67 6.60 3.43
C GLU A 124 8.75 5.71 2.82
N ARG A 125 9.04 4.61 3.52
CA ARG A 125 10.07 3.64 3.11
C ARG A 125 9.51 2.68 2.07
N LEU A 126 10.30 2.46 1.02
CA LEU A 126 9.98 1.50 -0.03
C LEU A 126 9.90 0.08 0.56
N PHE A 127 8.81 -0.62 0.29
CA PHE A 127 8.62 -2.01 0.71
C PHE A 127 8.98 -3.00 -0.39
N LEU A 128 8.49 -2.76 -1.62
CA LEU A 128 8.74 -3.54 -2.83
C LEU A 128 8.76 -2.60 -4.04
N GLU A 129 9.65 -2.86 -5.01
CA GLU A 129 9.68 -2.19 -6.33
C GLU A 129 9.67 -3.26 -7.43
N PHE A 130 8.84 -3.04 -8.44
CA PHE A 130 8.82 -3.75 -9.71
C PHE A 130 9.21 -2.77 -10.82
N ARG A 131 10.06 -3.19 -11.74
CA ARG A 131 10.41 -2.43 -12.94
C ARG A 131 10.11 -3.29 -14.16
N ASP A 132 9.42 -2.71 -15.14
CA ASP A 132 9.20 -3.37 -16.42
C ASP A 132 10.30 -2.92 -17.39
N ASP A 133 11.28 -3.78 -17.63
CA ASP A 133 12.28 -3.56 -18.67
C ASP A 133 11.60 -3.63 -20.05
N LYS A 134 11.12 -2.49 -20.56
CA LYS A 134 10.71 -2.39 -21.96
C LYS A 134 11.98 -2.36 -22.84
N THR A 135 12.57 -3.53 -23.07
CA THR A 135 13.55 -3.70 -24.15
C THR A 135 12.79 -3.64 -25.47
N TYR A 136 12.61 -2.44 -26.01
CA TYR A 136 12.17 -2.30 -27.40
C TYR A 136 13.35 -2.66 -28.29
N SER A 137 13.36 -3.88 -28.83
CA SER A 137 14.16 -4.20 -30.01
C SER A 137 13.61 -3.38 -31.17
N LEU A 138 14.22 -2.23 -31.43
CA LEU A 138 14.13 -1.60 -32.73
C LEU A 138 14.99 -2.41 -33.69
N THR A 139 14.31 -3.23 -34.49
CA THR A 139 14.84 -3.81 -35.72
C THR A 139 15.34 -2.69 -36.63
N MET A 140 16.59 -2.80 -37.10
CA MET A 140 16.97 -2.45 -38.46
C MET A 140 17.55 -3.68 -39.12
#